data_AF-A0A4P7D647-F1
#
_entry.id   AF-A0A4P7D647-F1
#
_cell.length_a   1.000
_cell.length_b   1.000
_cell.length_c   1.000
_cell.angle_alpha   90.00
_cell.angle_beta   90.00
_cell.angle_gamma   90.00
#
_symmetry.space_group_name_H-M   'P 1'
#
loop_
_entity.id
_entity.type
_entity.pdbx_description
1 polymer ?
#
loop_
_entity_poly.entity_id
_entity_poly.type
_entity_poly.pdbx_seq_one_letter_code
_entity_poly.pdbx_strand_id
1 'polypeptide(L)'
;MTRGQHGRVSARLRACVVALALAGSAAYAQTTDFWGAHLPNQPTQFIFGYGSLINTRSRDATAGKPVAAIPVRVSAAFGYVRSWNERAPSGFTALGLRRPLKGEAPMTINGVIYPVAGNDMSAFDEREKGYVRVEVPRALIEAVSWQALPAQGTVWVYVPKAEGEAPGEGLPGPDAKFPLVESYIDVVIEGGLEYGPEFAREIIETTRDWSPYWLNDRTLARRPWIHDKQAEKVDALLETSAPCFAQRAFSEDYAAQSAAIAKSKGDVCVREAHAR
;
A
#
# COMPACT_ATOMS: atom_id res chain seq x y z
N MET A 1 -97.38 23.94 -9.86
CA MET A 1 -96.03 23.94 -10.46
C MET A 1 -95.46 22.53 -10.36
N THR A 2 -94.98 22.02 -11.50
CA THR A 2 -93.99 20.93 -11.68
C THR A 2 -94.23 19.51 -11.15
N ARG A 3 -94.39 18.58 -12.11
CA ARG A 3 -93.71 17.26 -12.32
C ARG A 3 -93.82 16.22 -11.19
N GLY A 4 -94.16 14.96 -11.46
CA GLY A 4 -93.60 14.07 -12.47
C GLY A 4 -92.66 13.07 -11.75
N GLN A 5 -93.06 11.82 -11.57
CA GLN A 5 -92.80 10.68 -12.46
C GLN A 5 -91.55 9.88 -12.06
N HIS A 6 -91.71 8.54 -12.08
CA HIS A 6 -90.69 7.50 -12.20
C HIS A 6 -89.82 7.21 -10.96
N GLY A 7 -89.64 5.97 -10.54
CA GLY A 7 -89.58 4.73 -11.32
C GLY A 7 -88.17 4.17 -11.15
N ARG A 8 -87.97 3.33 -10.13
CA ARG A 8 -86.70 2.62 -9.93
C ARG A 8 -86.61 1.46 -10.92
N VAL A 9 -85.88 1.69 -12.02
CA VAL A 9 -85.41 0.62 -12.91
C VAL A 9 -84.04 0.17 -12.42
N SER A 10 -83.94 -1.12 -12.11
CA SER A 10 -82.72 -1.85 -11.79
C SER A 10 -81.79 -1.88 -13.00
N ALA A 11 -80.65 -1.19 -12.93
CA ALA A 11 -79.56 -1.36 -13.89
C ALA A 11 -78.54 -2.37 -13.34
N ARG A 12 -78.39 -3.49 -14.07
CA ARG A 12 -77.36 -4.50 -13.87
C ARG A 12 -75.99 -3.89 -14.19
N LEU A 13 -75.11 -3.72 -13.20
CA LEU A 13 -73.69 -3.47 -13.45
C LEU A 13 -73.00 -4.78 -13.82
N ARG A 14 -72.52 -4.88 -15.06
CA ARG A 14 -71.53 -5.87 -15.46
C ARG A 14 -70.17 -5.43 -14.90
N ALA A 15 -69.63 -6.16 -13.94
CA ALA A 15 -68.24 -6.02 -13.53
C ALA A 15 -67.34 -6.68 -14.59
N CYS A 16 -66.61 -5.87 -15.36
CA CYS A 16 -65.47 -6.36 -16.14
C CYS A 16 -64.29 -6.55 -15.19
N VAL A 17 -63.96 -7.79 -14.87
CA VAL A 17 -62.68 -8.13 -14.23
C VAL A 17 -61.61 -8.06 -15.32
N VAL A 18 -60.78 -7.02 -15.28
CA VAL A 18 -59.54 -6.97 -16.06
C VAL A 18 -58.51 -7.79 -15.31
N ALA A 19 -58.28 -9.03 -15.74
CA ALA A 19 -57.15 -9.83 -15.28
C ALA A 19 -55.88 -9.25 -15.93
N LEU A 20 -55.12 -8.44 -15.18
CA LEU A 20 -53.74 -8.16 -15.54
C LEU A 20 -52.93 -9.44 -15.28
N ALA A 21 -52.66 -10.17 -16.36
CA ALA A 21 -51.62 -11.18 -16.35
C ALA A 21 -50.27 -10.47 -16.19
N LEU A 22 -49.78 -10.39 -14.96
CA LEU A 22 -48.36 -10.13 -14.71
C LEU A 22 -47.60 -11.36 -15.19
N ALA A 23 -47.21 -11.36 -16.46
CA ALA A 23 -46.14 -12.20 -16.94
C ALA A 23 -44.86 -11.73 -16.23
N GLY A 24 -44.64 -12.26 -15.03
CA GLY A 24 -43.36 -12.15 -14.35
C GLY A 24 -42.35 -12.92 -15.18
N SER A 25 -41.64 -12.23 -16.06
CA SER A 25 -40.35 -12.71 -16.53
C SER A 25 -39.47 -12.83 -15.29
N ALA A 26 -39.36 -14.06 -14.78
CA ALA A 26 -38.22 -14.45 -13.98
C ALA A 26 -37.01 -14.37 -14.91
N ALA A 27 -36.52 -13.14 -15.13
CA ALA A 27 -35.19 -12.90 -15.62
C ALA A 27 -34.28 -13.41 -14.51
N TYR A 28 -33.96 -14.69 -14.58
CA TYR A 28 -32.67 -15.17 -14.16
C TYR A 28 -31.66 -14.18 -14.73
N ALA A 29 -31.14 -13.30 -13.89
CA ALA A 29 -29.94 -12.54 -14.21
C ALA A 29 -28.81 -13.57 -14.24
N GLN A 30 -28.76 -14.35 -15.32
CA GLN A 30 -27.53 -14.91 -15.80
C GLN A 30 -26.72 -13.69 -16.25
N THR A 31 -25.80 -13.23 -15.40
CA THR A 31 -24.68 -12.43 -15.86
C THR A 31 -23.85 -13.35 -16.75
N THR A 32 -24.27 -13.47 -18.01
CA THR A 32 -23.42 -13.86 -19.10
C THR A 32 -22.66 -12.60 -19.48
N ASP A 33 -21.42 -12.51 -19.02
CA ASP A 33 -20.49 -11.46 -19.41
C ASP A 33 -20.29 -11.62 -20.93
N PHE A 34 -21.00 -10.79 -21.72
CA PHE A 34 -21.32 -11.08 -23.12
C PHE A 34 -20.12 -11.04 -24.10
N TRP A 35 -18.91 -10.79 -23.60
CA TRP A 35 -17.70 -10.83 -24.40
C TRP A 35 -16.53 -11.29 -23.54
N GLY A 36 -16.07 -12.53 -23.69
CA GLY A 36 -14.68 -12.90 -23.37
C GLY A 36 -13.62 -12.11 -24.17
N ALA A 37 -13.98 -10.95 -24.72
CA ALA A 37 -13.11 -10.00 -25.42
C ALA A 37 -12.93 -8.76 -24.53
N HIS A 38 -11.67 -8.45 -24.27
CA HIS A 38 -11.21 -7.34 -23.46
C HIS A 38 -11.77 -5.99 -23.93
N LEU A 39 -12.01 -5.07 -22.98
CA LEU A 39 -12.07 -3.65 -23.36
C LEU A 39 -10.68 -3.26 -23.88
N PRO A 40 -10.56 -2.56 -25.02
CA PRO A 40 -9.28 -2.27 -25.68
C PRO A 40 -8.31 -1.45 -24.82
N ASN A 41 -8.78 -0.87 -23.71
CA ASN A 41 -8.03 0.01 -22.83
C ASN A 41 -7.85 -0.57 -21.40
N GLN A 42 -8.01 -1.87 -21.20
CA GLN A 42 -7.69 -2.44 -19.88
C GLN A 42 -6.18 -2.31 -19.60
N PRO A 43 -5.79 -1.92 -18.39
CA PRO A 43 -4.40 -1.91 -18.01
C PRO A 43 -3.84 -3.34 -18.06
N THR A 44 -2.71 -3.50 -18.72
CA THR A 44 -1.94 -4.74 -18.77
C THR A 44 -0.73 -4.67 -17.85
N GLN A 45 -0.39 -3.48 -17.34
CA GLN A 45 0.71 -3.25 -16.41
C GLN A 45 0.16 -2.77 -15.06
N PHE A 46 0.59 -3.45 -14.00
CA PHE A 46 0.25 -3.14 -12.62
C PHE A 46 1.53 -3.04 -11.80
N ILE A 47 1.50 -2.22 -10.74
CA ILE A 47 2.59 -2.14 -9.78
C ILE A 47 2.09 -2.61 -8.43
N PHE A 48 2.88 -3.46 -7.78
CA PHE A 48 2.82 -3.74 -6.35
C PHE A 48 3.73 -2.76 -5.60
N GLY A 49 3.11 -1.78 -4.94
CA GLY A 49 3.79 -0.83 -4.07
C GLY A 49 3.83 -1.33 -2.62
N TYR A 50 5.03 -1.43 -2.03
CA TYR A 50 5.24 -1.92 -0.66
C TYR A 50 5.87 -0.90 0.29
N GLY A 51 6.20 0.29 -0.22
CA GLY A 51 6.78 1.41 0.53
C GLY A 51 5.96 2.69 0.34
N SER A 52 6.61 3.79 -0.02
CA SER A 52 5.94 5.10 -0.15
C SER A 52 4.80 5.13 -1.17
N LEU A 53 4.79 4.24 -2.17
CA LEU A 53 3.71 4.10 -3.15
C LEU A 53 2.40 3.53 -2.59
N ILE A 54 2.41 3.02 -1.34
CA ILE A 54 1.18 2.70 -0.62
C ILE A 54 0.38 4.00 -0.40
N ASN A 55 1.06 5.08 -0.01
CA ASN A 55 0.45 6.40 0.20
C ASN A 55 -0.13 6.97 -1.09
N THR A 56 -1.42 7.32 -1.06
CA THR A 56 -2.14 7.78 -2.24
C THR A 56 -1.54 9.05 -2.81
N ARG A 57 -1.16 10.03 -1.97
CA ARG A 57 -0.57 11.28 -2.46
C ARG A 57 0.78 11.05 -3.15
N SER A 58 1.63 10.18 -2.60
CA SER A 58 2.93 9.85 -3.22
C SER A 58 2.77 9.15 -4.56
N ARG A 59 1.84 8.19 -4.63
CA ARG A 59 1.52 7.46 -5.86
C ARG A 59 0.93 8.38 -6.93
N ASP A 60 -0.06 9.19 -6.57
CA ASP A 60 -0.74 10.09 -7.50
C ASP A 60 0.20 11.15 -8.07
N ALA A 61 1.13 11.66 -7.26
CA ALA A 61 2.17 12.58 -7.73
C ALA A 61 3.06 11.96 -8.81
N THR A 62 3.36 10.66 -8.69
CA THR A 62 4.14 9.92 -9.69
C THR A 62 3.32 9.66 -10.96
N ALA A 63 2.06 9.26 -10.80
CA ALA A 63 1.16 8.98 -11.91
C ALA A 63 0.67 10.24 -12.65
N GLY A 64 0.81 11.41 -12.03
CA GLY A 64 0.27 12.69 -12.52
C GLY A 64 -1.26 12.79 -12.46
N LYS A 65 -1.94 11.84 -11.81
CA LYS A 65 -3.39 11.78 -11.66
C LYS A 65 -3.78 10.82 -10.53
N PRO A 66 -5.03 10.90 -10.02
CA PRO A 66 -5.52 9.95 -9.03
C PRO A 66 -5.50 8.50 -9.53
N VAL A 67 -4.92 7.60 -8.75
CA VAL A 67 -4.87 6.16 -9.03
C VAL A 67 -5.42 5.38 -7.83
N ALA A 68 -6.54 4.70 -8.05
CA ALA A 68 -7.10 3.77 -7.08
C ALA A 68 -6.20 2.53 -6.94
N ALA A 69 -6.11 2.03 -5.71
CA ALA A 69 -5.23 0.93 -5.35
C ALA A 69 -5.95 -0.07 -4.45
N ILE A 70 -5.67 -1.36 -4.67
CA ILE A 70 -6.26 -2.49 -3.94
C ILE A 70 -5.23 -2.93 -2.90
N PRO A 71 -5.57 -3.02 -1.60
CA PRO A 71 -4.66 -3.55 -0.59
C PRO A 71 -4.50 -5.05 -0.77
N VAL A 72 -3.25 -5.50 -0.78
CA VAL A 72 -2.88 -6.90 -1.02
C VAL A 72 -1.79 -7.36 -0.07
N ARG A 73 -1.59 -8.68 -0.03
CA ARG A 73 -0.41 -9.30 0.57
C ARG A 73 0.26 -10.21 -0.45
N VAL A 74 1.58 -10.10 -0.54
CA VAL A 74 2.42 -11.00 -1.31
C VAL A 74 2.97 -12.07 -0.37
N SER A 75 2.85 -13.34 -0.78
CA SER A 75 3.27 -14.51 -0.02
C SER A 75 4.79 -14.54 0.21
N ALA A 76 5.21 -15.09 1.35
CA ALA A 76 6.62 -15.36 1.65
C ALA A 76 7.32 -16.24 0.61
N ALA A 77 6.57 -17.05 -0.15
CA ALA A 77 7.10 -17.82 -1.27
C ALA A 77 7.68 -16.94 -2.41
N PHE A 78 7.40 -15.64 -2.43
CA PHE A 78 8.06 -14.69 -3.33
C PHE A 78 9.57 -14.57 -3.04
N GLY A 79 10.01 -14.92 -1.82
CA GLY A 79 11.44 -15.09 -1.51
C GLY A 79 12.18 -13.80 -1.19
N TYR A 80 11.46 -12.81 -0.65
CA TYR A 80 12.02 -11.51 -0.25
C TYR A 80 11.62 -11.14 1.19
N VAL A 81 12.33 -10.17 1.74
CA VAL A 81 12.07 -9.50 3.01
C VAL A 81 12.04 -8.00 2.76
N ARG A 82 11.02 -7.30 3.26
CA ARG A 82 10.98 -5.83 3.23
C ARG A 82 11.95 -5.27 4.26
N SER A 83 12.78 -4.31 3.85
CA SER A 83 13.94 -3.90 4.64
C SER A 83 14.34 -2.47 4.32
N TRP A 84 14.96 -1.79 5.29
CA TRP A 84 15.64 -0.51 5.10
C TRP A 84 17.02 -0.74 4.45
N ASN A 85 17.08 -0.68 3.12
CA ASN A 85 18.29 -1.09 2.39
C ASN A 85 18.53 -0.37 1.06
N GLU A 86 17.72 0.63 0.71
CA GLU A 86 17.98 1.44 -0.47
C GLU A 86 18.56 2.80 -0.10
N ARG A 87 19.77 3.11 -0.55
CA ARG A 87 20.40 4.41 -0.31
C ARG A 87 19.90 5.43 -1.32
N ALA A 88 18.96 6.27 -0.89
CA ALA A 88 18.44 7.35 -1.71
C ALA A 88 19.54 8.39 -2.01
N PRO A 89 19.59 8.95 -3.23
CA PRO A 89 20.56 10.00 -3.60
C PRO A 89 20.52 11.24 -2.69
N SER A 90 19.38 11.49 -2.04
CA SER A 90 19.18 12.57 -1.07
C SER A 90 19.79 12.30 0.31
N GLY A 91 20.47 11.17 0.52
CA GLY A 91 21.28 10.93 1.72
C GLY A 91 20.54 10.25 2.88
N PHE A 92 19.57 9.38 2.58
CA PHE A 92 18.90 8.55 3.59
C PHE A 92 18.70 7.12 3.08
N THR A 93 18.32 6.20 3.96
CA THR A 93 17.96 4.81 3.60
C THR A 93 16.45 4.65 3.53
N ALA A 94 15.95 4.35 2.33
CA ALA A 94 14.54 4.09 2.01
C ALA A 94 14.20 2.59 2.12
N LEU A 95 12.92 2.27 2.01
CA LEU A 95 12.44 0.89 1.97
C LEU A 95 12.76 0.23 0.63
N GLY A 96 13.34 -0.95 0.69
CA GLY A 96 13.47 -1.86 -0.44
C GLY A 96 13.07 -3.29 -0.08
N LEU A 97 13.31 -4.21 -1.01
CA LEU A 97 13.23 -5.65 -0.78
C LEU A 97 14.63 -6.25 -0.90
N ARG A 98 15.00 -7.14 0.04
CA ARG A 98 16.23 -7.94 -0.07
C ARG A 98 15.96 -9.42 0.00
N ARG A 99 16.94 -10.21 -0.43
CA ARG A 99 16.98 -11.64 -0.11
C ARG A 99 17.10 -11.85 1.41
N PRO A 100 16.52 -12.94 1.93
CA PRO A 100 16.74 -13.32 3.33
C PRO A 100 18.23 -13.53 3.60
N LEU A 101 18.70 -13.08 4.76
CA LEU A 101 20.06 -13.37 5.22
C LEU A 101 20.19 -14.84 5.65
N LYS A 102 21.41 -15.31 5.85
CA LYS A 102 21.64 -16.69 6.33
C LYS A 102 20.94 -16.92 7.67
N GLY A 103 20.01 -17.86 7.69
CA GLY A 103 19.21 -18.20 8.87
C GLY A 103 17.91 -17.40 9.02
N GLU A 104 17.60 -16.51 8.07
CA GLU A 104 16.35 -15.77 8.02
C GLU A 104 15.39 -16.40 7.00
N ALA A 105 14.10 -16.44 7.32
CA ALA A 105 13.06 -16.85 6.39
C ALA A 105 12.56 -15.66 5.57
N PRO A 106 12.12 -15.86 4.31
CA PRO A 106 11.37 -14.83 3.61
C PRO A 106 10.06 -14.55 4.32
N MET A 107 9.49 -13.37 4.08
CA MET A 107 8.32 -12.87 4.81
C MET A 107 7.19 -12.51 3.86
N THR A 108 5.97 -12.51 4.38
CA THR A 108 4.84 -11.89 3.68
C THR A 108 5.04 -10.38 3.62
N ILE A 109 4.63 -9.75 2.53
CA ILE A 109 4.78 -8.32 2.31
C ILE A 109 3.40 -7.76 1.96
N ASN A 110 2.78 -7.02 2.89
CA ASN A 110 1.57 -6.26 2.58
C ASN A 110 1.90 -4.96 1.85
N GLY A 111 0.99 -4.54 0.97
CA GLY A 111 1.15 -3.34 0.16
C GLY A 111 -0.09 -3.15 -0.71
N VAL A 112 0.07 -2.50 -1.84
CA VAL A 112 -1.06 -2.20 -2.72
C VAL A 112 -0.76 -2.54 -4.16
N ILE A 113 -1.77 -2.99 -4.90
CA ILE A 113 -1.71 -3.12 -6.36
C ILE A 113 -2.53 -2.04 -7.02
N TYR A 114 -1.96 -1.42 -8.03
CA TYR A 114 -2.64 -0.40 -8.82
C TYR A 114 -2.26 -0.48 -10.30
N PRO A 115 -3.17 -0.07 -11.21
CA PRO A 115 -2.90 -0.07 -12.64
C PRO A 115 -1.98 1.09 -13.03
N VAL A 116 -1.15 0.86 -14.05
CA VAL A 116 -0.39 1.92 -14.71
C VAL A 116 -1.17 2.36 -15.95
N ALA A 117 -1.69 3.59 -15.88
CA ALA A 117 -2.58 4.08 -16.91
C ALA A 117 -1.87 4.22 -18.26
N GLY A 118 -2.50 3.71 -19.33
CA GLY A 118 -1.87 3.66 -20.66
C GLY A 118 -0.71 2.68 -20.76
N ASN A 119 -0.43 1.90 -19.72
CA ASN A 119 0.68 0.95 -19.63
C ASN A 119 2.08 1.58 -19.76
N ASP A 120 2.17 2.90 -19.61
CA ASP A 120 3.44 3.63 -19.66
C ASP A 120 4.10 3.65 -18.27
N MET A 121 5.12 2.82 -18.12
CA MET A 121 5.90 2.68 -16.88
C MET A 121 6.93 3.79 -16.68
N SER A 122 7.16 4.67 -17.66
CA SER A 122 8.31 5.59 -17.69
C SER A 122 8.41 6.50 -16.45
N ALA A 123 7.28 7.06 -15.99
CA ALA A 123 7.26 7.90 -14.80
C ALA A 123 7.64 7.14 -13.52
N PHE A 124 7.24 5.87 -13.41
CA PHE A 124 7.61 5.02 -12.28
C PHE A 124 9.06 4.54 -12.41
N ASP A 125 9.51 4.16 -13.61
CA ASP A 125 10.90 3.78 -13.87
C ASP A 125 11.87 4.94 -13.56
N GLU A 126 11.50 6.19 -13.87
CA GLU A 126 12.28 7.39 -13.54
C GLU A 126 12.32 7.69 -12.04
N ARG A 127 11.21 7.47 -11.33
CA ARG A 127 11.14 7.66 -9.87
C ARG A 127 11.92 6.59 -9.11
N GLU A 128 11.87 5.35 -9.59
CA GLU A 128 12.46 4.17 -8.95
C GLU A 128 13.89 3.88 -9.44
N LYS A 129 14.64 4.93 -9.79
CA LYS A 129 16.07 4.83 -10.08
C LYS A 129 16.81 4.17 -8.91
N GLY A 130 17.62 3.16 -9.21
CA GLY A 130 18.26 2.29 -8.20
C GLY A 130 17.58 0.93 -8.05
N TYR A 131 16.34 0.81 -8.54
CA TYR A 131 15.58 -0.42 -8.56
C TYR A 131 15.51 -1.04 -9.96
N VAL A 132 15.17 -2.33 -10.00
CA VAL A 132 14.76 -3.02 -11.21
C VAL A 132 13.37 -3.62 -11.03
N ARG A 133 12.62 -3.74 -12.14
CA ARG A 133 11.33 -4.41 -12.15
C ARG A 133 11.51 -5.93 -12.04
N VAL A 134 10.81 -6.52 -11.09
CA VAL A 134 10.67 -7.97 -10.92
C VAL A 134 9.18 -8.31 -11.01
N GLU A 135 8.83 -9.33 -11.79
CA GLU A 135 7.44 -9.78 -11.87
C GLU A 135 7.04 -10.50 -10.58
N VAL A 136 5.89 -10.14 -10.02
CA VAL A 136 5.25 -10.86 -8.91
C VAL A 136 4.25 -11.85 -9.49
N PRO A 137 4.47 -13.17 -9.38
CA PRO A 137 3.52 -14.16 -9.86
C PRO A 137 2.16 -13.96 -9.18
N ARG A 138 1.10 -13.87 -9.97
CA ARG A 138 -0.28 -13.63 -9.48
C ARG A 138 -0.74 -14.63 -8.41
N ALA A 139 -0.30 -15.88 -8.51
CA ALA A 139 -0.61 -16.93 -7.54
C ALA A 139 -0.04 -16.67 -6.15
N LEU A 140 0.90 -15.74 -6.01
CA LEU A 140 1.50 -15.33 -4.74
C LEU A 140 0.83 -14.10 -4.13
N ILE A 141 -0.24 -13.59 -4.73
CA ILE A 141 -0.90 -12.35 -4.33
C ILE A 141 -2.29 -12.67 -3.81
N GLU A 142 -2.61 -12.19 -2.62
CA GLU A 142 -3.97 -12.23 -2.05
C GLU A 142 -4.50 -10.81 -1.82
N ALA A 143 -5.78 -10.59 -2.08
CA ALA A 143 -6.43 -9.34 -1.70
C ALA A 143 -6.67 -9.32 -0.18
N VAL A 144 -6.45 -8.17 0.45
CA VAL A 144 -6.72 -7.92 1.88
C VAL A 144 -8.04 -7.15 2.05
N SER A 145 -8.80 -6.98 0.97
CA SER A 145 -10.13 -6.40 0.95
C SER A 145 -11.11 -7.28 0.17
N TRP A 146 -12.37 -6.85 0.08
CA TRP A 146 -13.41 -7.48 -0.74
C TRP A 146 -13.20 -7.29 -2.25
N GLN A 147 -12.26 -6.43 -2.67
CA GLN A 147 -12.04 -6.11 -4.07
C GLN A 147 -11.33 -7.26 -4.78
N ALA A 148 -11.81 -7.63 -5.96
CA ALA A 148 -11.16 -8.63 -6.79
C ALA A 148 -9.83 -8.12 -7.36
N LEU A 149 -8.81 -8.97 -7.36
CA LEU A 149 -7.55 -8.69 -8.05
C LEU A 149 -7.76 -8.69 -9.57
N PRO A 150 -6.94 -7.95 -10.34
CA PRO A 150 -6.98 -8.02 -11.79
C PRO A 150 -6.83 -9.47 -12.26
N ALA A 151 -7.68 -9.94 -13.18
CA ALA A 151 -7.59 -11.30 -13.69
C ALA A 151 -6.43 -11.50 -14.67
N GLN A 152 -5.94 -10.43 -15.31
CA GLN A 152 -4.89 -10.47 -16.33
C GLN A 152 -3.92 -9.28 -16.23
N GLY A 153 -2.84 -9.33 -17.03
CA GLY A 153 -1.72 -8.38 -17.07
C GLY A 153 -0.47 -8.89 -16.33
N THR A 154 0.50 -8.01 -16.10
CA THR A 154 1.69 -8.29 -15.30
C THR A 154 1.73 -7.39 -14.08
N VAL A 155 2.04 -7.96 -12.92
CA VAL A 155 2.26 -7.20 -11.68
C VAL A 155 3.76 -7.08 -11.46
N TRP A 156 4.26 -5.86 -11.44
CA TRP A 156 5.67 -5.55 -11.21
C TRP A 156 5.89 -5.06 -9.78
N VAL A 157 7.03 -5.40 -9.23
CA VAL A 157 7.57 -4.78 -8.03
C VAL A 157 8.95 -4.22 -8.34
N TYR A 158 9.28 -3.06 -7.80
CA TYR A 158 10.61 -2.47 -7.90
C TYR A 158 11.48 -3.03 -6.76
N VAL A 159 12.58 -3.71 -7.10
CA VAL A 159 13.53 -4.28 -6.14
C VAL A 159 14.88 -3.59 -6.29
N PRO A 160 15.50 -3.07 -5.22
CA PRO A 160 16.77 -2.39 -5.32
C PRO A 160 17.88 -3.35 -5.78
N LYS A 161 18.85 -2.83 -6.53
CA LYS A 161 19.90 -3.65 -7.13
C LYS A 161 21.26 -2.97 -7.05
N ALA A 162 22.18 -3.58 -6.29
CA ALA A 162 23.58 -3.20 -6.31
C ALA A 162 24.25 -3.59 -7.64
N GLU A 163 25.26 -2.82 -8.05
CA GLU A 163 26.01 -3.09 -9.27
C GLU A 163 26.70 -4.47 -9.19
N GLY A 164 26.54 -5.29 -10.23
CA GLY A 164 27.09 -6.64 -10.29
C GLY A 164 26.29 -7.72 -9.53
N GLU A 165 25.31 -7.34 -8.73
CA GLU A 165 24.53 -8.25 -7.88
C GLU A 165 23.15 -8.58 -8.48
N ALA A 166 22.50 -9.64 -7.98
CA ALA A 166 21.10 -9.91 -8.26
C ALA A 166 20.18 -8.92 -7.52
N PRO A 167 18.91 -8.73 -7.96
CA PRO A 167 17.97 -7.86 -7.25
C PRO A 167 17.78 -8.28 -5.80
N GLY A 168 17.93 -7.33 -4.87
CA GLY A 168 17.82 -7.56 -3.44
C GLY A 168 19.07 -8.17 -2.78
N GLU A 169 20.20 -8.24 -3.47
CA GLU A 169 21.48 -8.74 -2.94
C GLU A 169 22.52 -7.62 -2.83
N GLY A 170 23.46 -7.75 -1.88
CA GLY A 170 24.56 -6.79 -1.68
C GLY A 170 24.14 -5.39 -1.23
N LEU A 171 22.90 -5.21 -0.77
CA LEU A 171 22.35 -3.91 -0.41
C LEU A 171 22.85 -3.44 0.98
N PRO A 172 23.35 -2.21 1.11
CA PRO A 172 23.84 -1.70 2.39
C PRO A 172 22.69 -1.26 3.30
N GLY A 173 22.78 -1.61 4.59
CA GLY A 173 21.85 -1.11 5.61
C GLY A 173 22.07 0.35 6.00
N PRO A 174 21.23 0.89 6.91
CA PRO A 174 21.32 2.27 7.36
C PRO A 174 22.59 2.51 8.18
N ASP A 175 23.24 3.66 7.96
CA ASP A 175 24.42 4.08 8.70
C ASP A 175 24.36 5.57 9.05
N ALA A 176 25.41 6.10 9.68
CA ALA A 176 25.47 7.50 10.07
C ALA A 176 25.27 8.48 8.89
N LYS A 177 25.70 8.11 7.68
CA LYS A 177 25.65 8.92 6.46
C LYS A 177 24.33 8.74 5.70
N PHE A 178 23.71 7.57 5.81
CA PHE A 178 22.42 7.23 5.22
C PHE A 178 21.45 6.73 6.32
N PRO A 179 20.99 7.62 7.22
CA PRO A 179 20.06 7.23 8.27
C PRO A 179 18.69 6.84 7.73
N LEU A 180 17.89 6.23 8.60
CA LEU A 180 16.44 6.28 8.48
C LEU A 180 15.98 7.72 8.76
N VAL A 181 15.07 8.24 7.96
CA VAL A 181 14.49 9.58 8.17
C VAL A 181 13.00 9.47 8.46
N GLU A 182 12.58 10.12 9.53
CA GLU A 182 11.21 10.06 10.04
C GLU A 182 10.18 10.52 9.00
N SER A 183 10.47 11.58 8.25
CA SER A 183 9.55 12.11 7.23
C SER A 183 9.22 11.09 6.14
N TYR A 184 10.16 10.21 5.78
CA TYR A 184 9.90 9.13 4.83
C TYR A 184 9.12 7.98 5.49
N ILE A 185 9.45 7.64 6.74
CA ILE A 185 8.71 6.65 7.52
C ILE A 185 7.25 7.08 7.66
N ASP A 186 6.99 8.35 7.97
CA ASP A 186 5.65 8.94 8.05
C ASP A 186 4.86 8.67 6.76
N VAL A 187 5.42 8.98 5.59
CA VAL A 187 4.77 8.71 4.30
C VAL A 187 4.36 7.25 4.16
N VAL A 188 5.22 6.30 4.53
CA VAL A 188 4.92 4.86 4.43
C VAL A 188 3.82 4.45 5.41
N ILE A 189 3.95 4.82 6.67
CA ILE A 189 3.03 4.40 7.74
C ILE A 189 1.67 5.06 7.58
N GLU A 190 1.64 6.34 7.21
CA GLU A 190 0.40 7.03 6.83
C GLU A 190 -0.27 6.37 5.63
N GLY A 191 0.51 5.95 4.62
CA GLY A 191 -0.03 5.15 3.52
C GLY A 191 -0.67 3.85 4.01
N GLY A 192 -0.05 3.16 4.97
CA GLY A 192 -0.65 2.01 5.62
C GLY A 192 -1.96 2.34 6.36
N LEU A 193 -1.99 3.50 7.06
CA LEU A 193 -3.16 3.98 7.80
C LEU A 193 -4.37 4.27 6.90
N GLU A 194 -4.17 4.55 5.61
CA GLU A 194 -5.26 4.66 4.63
C GLU A 194 -6.10 3.37 4.52
N TYR A 195 -5.49 2.21 4.86
CA TYR A 195 -6.12 0.88 4.85
C TYR A 195 -6.39 0.32 6.26
N GLY A 196 -6.11 1.09 7.31
CA GLY A 196 -6.37 0.75 8.70
C GLY A 196 -5.11 0.53 9.55
N PRO A 197 -5.24 0.64 10.89
CA PRO A 197 -4.10 0.58 11.81
C PRO A 197 -3.42 -0.80 11.84
N GLU A 198 -4.16 -1.89 11.61
CA GLU A 198 -3.61 -3.25 11.55
C GLU A 198 -2.76 -3.43 10.30
N PHE A 199 -3.18 -2.84 9.17
CA PHE A 199 -2.40 -2.86 7.93
C PHE A 199 -1.09 -2.06 8.08
N ALA A 200 -1.16 -0.90 8.72
CA ALA A 200 0.02 -0.09 9.04
C ALA A 200 0.98 -0.82 10.01
N ARG A 201 0.44 -1.45 11.06
CA ARG A 201 1.21 -2.27 12.01
C ARG A 201 1.93 -3.41 11.30
N GLU A 202 1.25 -4.12 10.41
CA GLU A 202 1.86 -5.21 9.65
C GLU A 202 3.05 -4.73 8.79
N ILE A 203 2.98 -3.53 8.20
CA ILE A 203 4.13 -2.95 7.48
C ILE A 203 5.34 -2.85 8.41
N ILE A 204 5.16 -2.34 9.63
CA ILE A 204 6.24 -2.17 10.61
C ILE A 204 6.81 -3.53 11.04
N GLU A 205 5.94 -4.46 11.45
CA GLU A 205 6.31 -5.77 11.99
C GLU A 205 6.95 -6.69 10.94
N THR A 206 6.60 -6.51 9.66
CA THR A 206 7.18 -7.26 8.53
C THR A 206 8.35 -6.55 7.86
N THR A 207 8.80 -5.41 8.40
CA THR A 207 10.00 -4.70 7.94
C THR A 207 11.21 -5.07 8.80
N ARG A 208 12.35 -5.26 8.17
CA ARG A 208 13.64 -5.60 8.81
C ARG A 208 14.65 -4.47 8.65
N ASP A 209 15.77 -4.64 9.37
CA ASP A 209 16.92 -3.74 9.34
C ASP A 209 16.62 -2.31 9.83
N TRP A 210 15.69 -2.23 10.80
CA TRP A 210 15.57 -1.06 11.66
C TRP A 210 16.90 -0.77 12.36
N SER A 211 17.21 0.51 12.54
CA SER A 211 18.56 0.96 12.87
C SER A 211 18.50 2.11 13.87
N PRO A 212 19.49 2.23 14.78
CA PRO A 212 19.55 3.38 15.68
C PRO A 212 20.02 4.64 14.94
N TYR A 213 20.50 4.51 13.70
CA TYR A 213 20.74 5.63 12.80
C TYR A 213 19.38 6.17 12.29
N TRP A 214 18.65 6.82 13.18
CA TRP A 214 17.30 7.30 12.93
C TRP A 214 17.20 8.80 13.23
N LEU A 215 17.04 9.57 12.18
CA LEU A 215 16.95 11.03 12.19
C LEU A 215 15.47 11.45 12.15
N ASN A 216 15.05 12.25 13.13
CA ASN A 216 13.80 12.99 13.03
C ASN A 216 14.01 14.30 12.27
N ASP A 217 13.81 14.22 10.96
CA ASP A 217 13.90 15.33 10.02
C ASP A 217 12.55 16.02 9.78
N ARG A 218 11.51 15.73 10.58
CA ARG A 218 10.22 16.42 10.47
C ARG A 218 10.43 17.94 10.58
N THR A 219 9.73 18.71 9.74
CA THR A 219 9.83 20.18 9.66
C THR A 219 9.77 20.87 11.03
N LEU A 220 8.90 20.40 11.92
CA LEU A 220 8.85 20.80 13.32
C LEU A 220 8.84 19.56 14.22
N ALA A 221 9.97 18.89 14.31
CA ALA A 221 10.15 17.62 15.03
C ALA A 221 9.61 17.58 16.48
N ARG A 222 9.66 18.69 17.21
CA ARG A 222 9.14 18.78 18.60
C ARG A 222 7.63 19.08 18.67
N ARG A 223 7.03 19.55 17.57
CA ARG A 223 5.62 19.87 17.43
C ARG A 223 5.10 19.40 16.06
N PRO A 224 5.20 18.10 15.75
CA PRO A 224 4.99 17.60 14.40
C PRO A 224 3.54 17.79 13.91
N TRP A 225 2.57 17.78 14.84
CA TRP A 225 1.14 18.02 14.60
C TRP A 225 0.79 19.35 13.91
N ILE A 226 1.72 20.31 13.85
CA ILE A 226 1.53 21.57 13.13
C ILE A 226 1.54 21.36 11.61
N HIS A 227 2.42 20.48 11.12
CA HIS A 227 2.59 20.23 9.68
C HIS A 227 1.95 18.93 9.24
N ASP A 228 1.93 17.93 10.11
CA ASP A 228 1.30 16.65 9.85
C ASP A 228 0.36 16.27 11.00
N LYS A 229 -0.93 16.20 10.69
CA LYS A 229 -1.98 15.84 11.66
C LYS A 229 -1.97 14.35 12.03
N GLN A 230 -1.25 13.51 11.30
CA GLN A 230 -1.16 12.07 11.54
C GLN A 230 0.04 11.68 12.40
N ALA A 231 1.02 12.58 12.58
CA ALA A 231 2.27 12.32 13.29
C ALA A 231 2.09 11.61 14.65
N GLU A 232 1.10 12.03 15.46
CA GLU A 232 0.84 11.38 16.75
C GLU A 232 0.37 9.92 16.62
N LYS A 233 -0.41 9.61 15.57
CA LYS A 233 -0.84 8.23 15.29
C LYS A 233 0.30 7.38 14.77
N VAL A 234 1.15 7.96 13.93
CA VAL A 234 2.36 7.31 13.42
C VAL A 234 3.31 7.00 14.58
N ASP A 235 3.61 7.99 15.43
CA ASP A 235 4.47 7.83 16.60
C ASP A 235 3.94 6.74 17.54
N ALA A 236 2.63 6.68 17.80
CA ALA A 236 2.03 5.64 18.62
C ALA A 236 2.19 4.22 18.02
N LEU A 237 2.11 4.08 16.69
CA LEU A 237 2.35 2.79 16.02
C LEU A 237 3.82 2.39 16.07
N LEU A 238 4.73 3.35 15.81
CA LEU A 238 6.17 3.12 15.83
C LEU A 238 6.66 2.78 17.24
N GLU A 239 6.21 3.50 18.26
CA GLU A 239 6.56 3.24 19.66
C GLU A 239 6.20 1.82 20.10
N THR A 240 5.09 1.27 19.59
CA THR A 240 4.65 -0.07 19.96
C THR A 240 5.28 -1.20 19.15
N SER A 241 5.76 -0.91 17.94
CA SER A 241 6.04 -1.96 16.93
C SER A 241 7.39 -1.83 16.23
N ALA A 242 7.97 -0.64 16.14
CA ALA A 242 9.24 -0.42 15.45
C ALA A 242 10.42 -0.57 16.43
N PRO A 243 11.34 -1.52 16.18
CA PRO A 243 12.59 -1.59 16.92
C PRO A 243 13.33 -0.26 16.84
N CYS A 244 13.96 0.12 17.93
CA CYS A 244 14.87 1.27 17.96
C CYS A 244 14.22 2.65 17.79
N PHE A 245 12.87 2.76 17.81
CA PHE A 245 12.14 4.05 17.74
C PHE A 245 12.60 5.04 18.83
N ALA A 246 12.85 4.56 20.04
CA ALA A 246 13.31 5.39 21.16
C ALA A 246 14.71 5.98 20.95
N GLN A 247 15.49 5.50 19.97
CA GLN A 247 16.80 6.07 19.61
C GLN A 247 16.72 7.14 18.53
N ARG A 248 15.53 7.46 18.02
CA ARG A 248 15.33 8.55 17.07
C ARG A 248 15.80 9.88 17.68
N ALA A 249 16.72 10.55 17.00
CA ALA A 249 17.31 11.80 17.46
C ALA A 249 16.81 13.00 16.64
N PHE A 250 16.72 14.17 17.28
CA PHE A 250 16.53 15.44 16.57
C PHE A 250 17.77 15.78 15.74
N SER A 251 17.63 16.62 14.71
CA SER A 251 18.74 16.98 13.81
C SER A 251 19.99 17.45 14.53
N GLU A 252 19.86 18.27 15.59
CA GLU A 252 21.01 18.76 16.36
C GLU A 252 21.70 17.64 17.14
N ASP A 253 20.90 16.78 17.77
CA ASP A 253 21.38 15.63 18.54
C ASP A 253 22.02 14.59 17.62
N TYR A 254 21.40 14.30 16.47
CA TYR A 254 21.91 13.37 15.47
C TYR A 254 23.23 13.87 14.87
N ALA A 255 23.36 15.18 14.60
CA ALA A 255 24.61 15.77 14.13
C ALA A 255 25.73 15.66 15.17
N ALA A 256 25.43 15.94 16.45
CA ALA A 256 26.40 15.81 17.54
C ALA A 256 26.79 14.33 17.80
N GLN A 257 25.81 13.44 17.73
CA GLN A 257 25.98 12.01 17.99
C GLN A 257 26.62 11.28 16.83
N SER A 258 26.31 11.57 15.57
CA SER A 258 26.89 10.86 14.41
C SER A 258 28.43 10.91 14.39
N ALA A 259 29.03 12.02 14.83
CA ALA A 259 30.48 12.15 15.01
C ALA A 259 31.06 11.25 16.14
N ALA A 260 30.25 10.91 17.14
CA ALA A 260 30.59 10.07 18.29
C ALA A 260 30.17 8.59 18.10
N ILE A 261 29.02 8.32 17.50
CA ILE A 261 28.45 7.00 17.18
C ILE A 261 29.29 6.31 16.10
N ALA A 262 29.82 7.03 15.11
CA ALA A 262 30.80 6.47 14.17
C ALA A 262 32.05 5.91 14.88
N LYS A 263 32.35 6.36 16.11
CA LYS A 263 33.42 5.84 16.97
C LYS A 263 32.96 4.79 17.99
N SER A 264 31.66 4.61 18.23
CA SER A 264 31.16 3.66 19.21
C SER A 264 29.97 2.83 18.73
N LYS A 265 30.26 1.55 18.49
CA LYS A 265 29.38 0.35 18.55
C LYS A 265 28.60 -0.07 17.30
N GLY A 266 28.83 -1.32 16.90
CA GLY A 266 27.79 -2.27 16.50
C GLY A 266 27.20 -2.97 17.74
N ASP A 267 26.00 -3.55 17.61
CA ASP A 267 25.25 -4.32 18.63
C ASP A 267 24.16 -3.61 19.46
N VAL A 268 23.39 -2.67 18.88
CA VAL A 268 22.28 -2.00 19.62
C VAL A 268 20.86 -2.20 19.03
N CYS A 269 20.65 -3.03 18.00
CA CYS A 269 19.27 -3.38 17.57
C CYS A 269 18.93 -4.88 17.59
N VAL A 270 19.81 -5.77 18.08
CA VAL A 270 19.57 -7.23 18.06
C VAL A 270 18.77 -7.72 19.29
N ARG A 271 18.79 -6.99 20.41
CA ARG A 271 18.27 -7.51 21.70
C ARG A 271 16.75 -7.52 21.84
N GLU A 272 15.99 -6.83 20.99
CA GLU A 272 14.51 -6.82 21.07
C GLU A 272 13.83 -7.82 20.12
N ALA A 273 14.52 -8.26 19.05
CA ALA A 273 13.95 -9.18 18.06
C ALA A 273 13.91 -10.65 18.50
N HIS A 274 14.71 -11.05 19.51
CA HIS A 274 14.77 -12.44 20.01
C HIS A 274 13.94 -12.68 21.27
N ALA A 275 13.17 -11.69 21.73
CA ALA A 275 12.38 -11.78 22.96
C ALA A 275 10.87 -12.01 22.75
N ARG A 276 10.43 -12.37 21.53
CA ARG A 276 9.03 -12.75 21.24
C ARG A 276 8.95 -13.93 20.31
#